data_AF-A0A1W1D5N2-F1
#
_entry.id   AF-A0A1W1D5N2-F1
#
_cell.length_a   1.000
_cell.length_b   1.000
_cell.length_c   1.000
_cell.angle_alpha   90.00
_cell.angle_beta   90.00
_cell.angle_gamma   90.00
#
_symmetry.space_group_name_H-M   'P 1'
#
loop_
_entity.id
_entity.type
_entity.pdbx_description
1 polymer ?
#
loop_
_entity_poly.entity_id
_entity_poly.type
_entity_poly.pdbx_seq_one_letter_code
_entity_poly.pdbx_strand_id
1 'polypeptide(L)'
;MWLDEFKIALVTKDIQKLETLLENIPTLQSQEEIQQALFLLQQATQLIEQLKTKTKKKMDLLQKNRSFFTTSIPDQKIDLIS
;
A
#
# COMPACT_ATOMS: atom_id res chain seq x y z
N MET A 1 -2.03 20.30 16.18
CA MET A 1 -2.87 19.11 16.47
C MET A 1 -3.14 18.28 15.21
N TRP A 2 -3.89 18.74 14.19
CA TRP A 2 -4.11 17.91 12.98
C TRP A 2 -2.86 17.65 12.15
N LEU A 3 -2.06 18.68 11.83
CA LEU A 3 -0.82 18.53 11.06
C LEU A 3 0.18 17.60 11.78
N ASP A 4 0.28 17.73 13.11
CA ASP A 4 1.13 16.87 13.93
C ASP A 4 0.66 15.43 13.90
N GLU A 5 -0.64 15.19 14.05
CA GLU A 5 -1.23 13.85 13.96
C GLU A 5 -1.07 13.24 12.57
N PHE A 6 -1.24 14.03 11.51
CA PHE A 6 -1.03 13.61 10.14
C PHE A 6 0.43 13.22 9.91
N LYS A 7 1.37 14.02 10.43
CA LYS A 7 2.80 13.72 10.37
C LYS A 7 3.16 12.47 11.16
N ILE A 8 2.60 12.28 12.36
CA ILE A 8 2.79 11.06 13.16
C ILE A 8 2.25 9.84 12.40
N ALA A 9 1.04 9.91 11.86
CA ALA A 9 0.43 8.84 11.08
C ALA A 9 1.27 8.49 9.84
N LEU A 10 1.82 9.50 9.16
CA LEU A 10 2.70 9.32 8.02
C LEU A 10 4.02 8.61 8.39
N VAL A 11 4.68 9.04 9.47
CA VAL A 11 5.95 8.44 9.93
C VAL A 11 5.74 7.00 10.43
N THR A 12 4.64 6.75 11.14
CA THR A 12 4.27 5.42 11.65
C THR A 12 3.66 4.52 10.57
N LYS A 13 3.37 5.08 9.37
CA LYS A 13 2.71 4.40 8.25
C LYS A 13 1.34 3.83 8.62
N ASP A 14 0.63 4.52 9.51
CA ASP A 14 -0.72 4.18 9.91
C ASP A 14 -1.72 4.67 8.85
N ILE A 15 -2.02 3.79 7.89
CA ILE A 15 -2.87 4.12 6.73
C ILE A 15 -4.30 4.42 7.16
N GLN A 16 -4.82 3.70 8.16
CA GLN A 16 -6.17 3.91 8.67
C GLN A 16 -6.29 5.29 9.32
N LYS A 17 -5.30 5.67 10.13
CA LYS A 17 -5.29 7.01 10.72
C LYS A 17 -5.12 8.10 9.68
N LEU A 18 -4.32 7.90 8.63
CA LEU A 18 -4.24 8.82 7.50
C LEU A 18 -5.59 8.99 6.79
N GLU A 19 -6.32 7.90 6.52
CA GLU A 19 -7.66 7.94 5.92
C GLU A 19 -8.64 8.74 6.78
N THR A 20 -8.71 8.45 8.09
CA THR A 20 -9.57 9.19 9.02
C THR A 20 -9.26 10.69 9.06
N LEU A 21 -7.97 11.05 9.02
CA LEU A 21 -7.54 12.45 9.02
C LEU A 21 -7.85 13.17 7.71
N LEU A 22 -7.93 12.44 6.58
CA LEU A 22 -8.31 12.98 5.27
C LEU A 22 -9.82 13.18 5.12
N GLU A 23 -10.65 12.41 5.84
CA GLU A 23 -12.11 12.59 5.84
C GLU A 23 -12.53 13.93 6.47
N ASN A 24 -11.73 14.43 7.42
CA ASN A 24 -12.01 15.67 8.14
C ASN A 24 -10.79 16.59 8.16
N ILE A 25 -10.57 17.29 7.03
CA ILE A 25 -9.51 18.29 6.91
C ILE A 25 -9.98 19.59 7.59
N PRO A 26 -9.29 20.08 8.63
CA PRO A 26 -9.65 21.34 9.27
C PRO A 26 -9.34 22.54 8.39
N THR A 27 -9.98 23.67 8.66
CA THR A 27 -9.62 24.95 8.04
C THR A 27 -8.23 25.38 8.48
N LEU A 28 -7.30 25.45 7.54
CA LEU A 28 -5.94 25.96 7.76
C LEU A 28 -5.94 27.48 7.62
N GLN A 29 -5.33 28.19 8.57
CA GLN A 29 -5.50 29.64 8.68
C GLN A 29 -4.27 30.40 8.17
N SER A 30 -3.08 29.79 8.24
CA SER A 30 -1.85 30.41 7.78
C SER A 30 -1.36 29.81 6.46
N GLN A 31 -0.69 30.63 5.66
CA GLN A 31 -0.02 30.17 4.44
C GLN A 31 1.02 29.06 4.76
N GLU A 32 1.68 29.16 5.90
CA GLU A 32 2.68 28.19 6.37
C GLU A 32 2.04 26.82 6.66
N GLU A 33 0.89 26.81 7.34
CA GLU A 33 0.11 25.58 7.59
C GLU A 33 -0.35 24.93 6.28
N ILE A 34 -0.81 25.74 5.32
CA ILE A 34 -1.25 25.26 4.01
C ILE A 34 -0.07 24.63 3.25
N GLN A 35 1.09 25.28 3.25
CA GLN A 35 2.29 24.74 2.61
C GLN A 35 2.76 23.43 3.26
N GLN A 36 2.73 23.36 4.59
CA GLN A 36 3.06 22.13 5.30
C GLN A 36 2.07 21.01 5.00
N ALA A 37 0.77 21.30 4.99
CA ALA A 37 -0.27 20.34 4.63
C ALA A 37 -0.04 19.78 3.23
N LEU A 38 0.21 20.65 2.24
CA LEU A 38 0.50 20.24 0.86
C LEU A 38 1.71 19.31 0.78
N PHE A 39 2.80 19.65 1.49
CA PHE A 39 4.00 18.81 1.51
C PHE A 39 3.75 17.45 2.17
N LEU A 40 2.98 17.42 3.27
CA LEU A 40 2.60 16.17 3.94
C LEU A 40 1.70 15.30 3.05
N LEU A 41 0.75 15.89 2.32
CA LEU A 41 -0.13 15.19 1.38
C LEU A 41 0.64 14.60 0.20
N GLN A 42 1.65 15.30 -0.31
CA GLN A 42 2.54 14.77 -1.34
C GLN A 42 3.33 13.55 -0.84
N GLN A 43 3.87 13.62 0.37
CA GLN A 43 4.56 12.48 0.97
C GLN A 43 3.61 11.30 1.24
N ALA A 44 2.38 11.57 1.68
CA ALA A 44 1.36 10.52 1.85
C ALA A 44 1.06 9.82 0.52
N THR A 45 0.90 10.59 -0.56
CA THR A 45 0.71 10.04 -1.92
C THR A 45 1.86 9.11 -2.31
N GLN A 46 3.11 9.55 -2.11
CA GLN A 46 4.29 8.74 -2.41
C GLN A 46 4.33 7.44 -1.58
N LEU A 47 3.97 7.51 -0.29
CA LEU A 47 3.90 6.33 0.57
C LEU A 47 2.89 5.30 0.04
N ILE A 48 1.69 5.74 -0.34
CA ILE A 48 0.64 4.87 -0.87
C ILE A 48 1.07 4.22 -2.19
N GLU A 49 1.69 4.98 -3.10
CA GLU A 49 2.22 4.43 -4.36
C GLU A 49 3.30 3.36 -4.12
N GLN A 50 4.18 3.58 -3.15
CA GLN A 50 5.19 2.60 -2.77
C GLN A 50 4.55 1.32 -2.21
N LEU A 51 3.54 1.44 -1.34
CA LEU A 51 2.81 0.30 -0.80
C LEU A 51 2.06 -0.49 -1.89
N LYS A 52 1.41 0.22 -2.82
CA LYS A 52 0.75 -0.38 -3.98
C LYS A 52 1.75 -1.16 -4.84
N THR A 53 2.89 -0.55 -5.14
CA THR A 53 3.95 -1.18 -5.95
C THR A 53 4.52 -2.42 -5.25
N LYS A 54 4.77 -2.34 -3.94
CA LYS A 54 5.25 -3.48 -3.15
C LYS A 54 4.24 -4.62 -3.12
N THR A 55 2.96 -4.31 -2.99
CA THR A 55 1.87 -5.29 -3.00
C THR A 55 1.76 -5.97 -4.37
N LYS A 56 1.80 -5.19 -5.45
CA LYS A 56 1.83 -5.74 -6.82
C LYS A 56 2.98 -6.71 -7.02
N LYS A 57 4.20 -6.34 -6.65
CA LYS A 57 5.38 -7.22 -6.76
C LYS A 57 5.20 -8.55 -6.01
N LYS A 58 4.59 -8.50 -4.81
CA LYS A 58 4.28 -9.72 -4.05
C LYS A 58 3.25 -10.59 -4.76
N MET A 59 2.19 -10.00 -5.32
CA MET A 59 1.20 -10.74 -6.10
C MET A 59 1.80 -11.37 -7.36
N ASP A 60 2.66 -10.64 -8.08
CA ASP A 60 3.36 -11.16 -9.25
C ASP A 60 4.24 -12.37 -8.89
N LEU A 61 4.91 -12.32 -7.74
CA LEU A 61 5.70 -13.45 -7.21
C LEU A 61 4.80 -14.65 -6.89
N LEU A 62 3.67 -14.43 -6.21
CA LEU A 62 2.71 -15.49 -5.89
C LEU A 62 2.14 -16.13 -7.16
N GLN A 63 1.81 -15.31 -8.17
CA GLN A 63 1.33 -15.79 -9.46
C GLN A 63 2.39 -16.64 -10.17
N LYS A 64 3.65 -16.17 -10.21
CA LYS A 64 4.76 -16.94 -10.77
C LYS A 64 4.94 -18.28 -10.06
N ASN A 65 4.96 -18.29 -8.72
CA ASN A 65 5.08 -19.51 -7.94
C ASN A 65 3.92 -20.47 -8.22
N ARG A 66 2.68 -19.98 -8.28
CA ARG A 66 1.51 -20.79 -8.68
C ARG A 66 1.71 -21.39 -10.07
N SER A 67 2.09 -20.58 -11.05
CA SER A 67 2.33 -21.05 -12.43
C SER A 67 3.42 -22.13 -12.49
N PHE A 68 4.50 -21.98 -11.71
CA PHE A 68 5.54 -23.01 -11.55
C PHE A 68 4.94 -24.33 -11.05
N PHE A 69 4.20 -24.34 -9.93
CA PHE A 69 3.61 -25.57 -9.42
C PHE A 69 2.62 -26.21 -10.41
N THR A 70 1.82 -25.42 -11.13
CA THR A 70 0.87 -25.95 -12.12
C THR A 70 1.52 -26.48 -13.41
N THR A 71 2.75 -26.05 -13.74
CA THR A 71 3.51 -26.59 -14.87
C THR A 71 4.45 -27.73 -14.48
N SER A 72 4.79 -27.83 -13.18
CA SER A 72 5.70 -28.85 -12.63
C SER A 72 5.02 -30.15 -12.19
N ILE A 73 3.68 -30.19 -12.20
CA ILE A 73 2.92 -31.44 -12.07
C ILE A 73 2.50 -31.85 -13.49
N PRO A 74 3.34 -32.58 -14.25
CA PRO A 74 2.83 -33.28 -15.41
C PRO A 74 1.78 -34.27 -14.91
N ASP A 75 0.66 -34.29 -15.61
CA ASP A 75 -0.45 -35.25 -15.48
C ASP A 75 0.11 -36.67 -15.69
N GLN A 76 0.79 -37.23 -14.68
CA GLN A 76 1.10 -38.64 -14.63
C GLN A 76 -0.22 -39.33 -14.34
N LYS A 77 -0.96 -39.61 -15.42
CA LYS A 77 -1.84 -40.77 -15.46
C LYS A 77 -0.98 -41.96 -15.06
N ILE A 78 -1.07 -42.33 -13.79
CA ILE A 78 -0.57 -43.60 -13.33
C ILE A 78 -1.52 -44.63 -13.95
N ASP A 79 -1.15 -45.13 -15.13
CA ASP A 79 -1.73 -46.35 -15.68
C ASP A 79 -1.29 -47.51 -14.77
N LEU A 80 -2.02 -47.68 -13.67
CA LEU A 80 -1.98 -48.89 -12.86
C LEU A 80 -2.67 -49.99 -13.68
N ILE A 81 -1.83 -50.75 -14.40
CA ILE A 81 -1.91 -52.20 -14.65
C ILE A 81 -3.34 -52.78 -14.71
N SER A 82 -3.80 -53.12 -15.92
CA SER A 82 -4.86 -54.10 -16.15
C SER A 82 -4.33 -55.23 -17.03
#